data_AF-A0A3G8WHN5-F1
#
_entry.id   AF-A0A3G8WHN5-F1
#
_cell.length_a   1.000
_cell.length_b   1.000
_cell.length_c   1.000
_cell.angle_alpha   90.00
_cell.angle_beta   90.00
_cell.angle_gamma   90.00
#
_symmetry.space_group_name_H-M   'P 1'
#
loop_
_entity.id
_entity.type
_entity.pdbx_description
1 polymer ?
#
loop_
_entity_poly.entity_id
_entity_poly.type
_entity_poly.pdbx_seq_one_letter_code
_entity_poly.pdbx_strand_id
1 'polypeptide(L)'
;MKKLYCFDFDGTLTYRDTMFLYLKSYDKKKFYRQFVKHTPLFILLKLGLIEAEKVKRSFISGVLKGEKKEKLELKAQKFFEEHYPQIIRKNALDFIENMDRENTESLIVSASLNLWVKPFADKFKIKLLATEAEFLNGIFTGNFATKNCNGREKVNRIKKEIENEKFDKIIAFGDTLGDKEMLAFADESHFKFFH
;
A
#
# COMPACT_ATOMS: atom_id res chain seq x y z
N MET A 1 10.40 17.58 20.00
CA MET A 1 9.19 17.81 19.19
C MET A 1 8.82 16.47 18.57
N LYS A 2 7.74 15.84 19.02
CA LYS A 2 7.30 14.51 18.58
C LYS A 2 6.65 14.63 17.20
N LYS A 3 7.21 13.96 16.19
CA LYS A 3 6.73 13.99 14.80
C LYS A 3 6.04 12.69 14.41
N LEU A 4 5.11 12.78 13.47
CA LEU A 4 4.53 11.63 12.76
C LEU A 4 4.78 11.77 11.26
N TYR A 5 5.47 10.80 10.66
CA TYR A 5 5.51 10.71 9.20
C TYR A 5 4.45 9.74 8.66
N CYS A 6 3.72 10.17 7.65
CA CYS A 6 2.76 9.34 6.93
C CYS A 6 3.21 9.19 5.48
N PHE A 7 3.60 7.99 5.08
CA PHE A 7 4.09 7.71 3.73
C PHE A 7 3.05 6.92 2.95
N ASP A 8 2.62 7.41 1.78
CA ASP A 8 2.15 6.47 0.77
C ASP A 8 3.28 5.53 0.34
N PHE A 9 2.93 4.35 -0.18
CA PHE A 9 3.91 3.33 -0.55
C PHE A 9 4.18 3.30 -2.05
N ASP A 10 3.13 3.10 -2.85
CA ASP A 10 3.24 2.73 -4.26
C ASP A 10 3.41 3.95 -5.14
N GLY A 11 4.62 4.18 -5.68
CA GLY A 11 4.95 5.38 -6.45
C GLY A 11 5.65 6.45 -5.59
N THR A 12 5.31 6.50 -4.30
CA THR A 12 5.92 7.39 -3.31
C THR A 12 7.22 6.83 -2.71
N LEU A 13 7.19 5.67 -2.03
CA LEU A 13 8.40 5.02 -1.52
C LEU A 13 9.01 4.07 -2.56
N THR A 14 8.17 3.50 -3.43
CA THR A 14 8.60 2.60 -4.50
C THR A 14 8.64 3.31 -5.86
N TYR A 15 9.44 2.80 -6.79
CA TYR A 15 9.43 3.26 -8.19
C TYR A 15 8.20 2.78 -8.98
N ARG A 16 7.45 1.81 -8.45
CA ARG A 16 6.43 1.04 -9.19
C ARG A 16 5.29 0.62 -8.28
N ASP A 17 4.11 0.47 -8.88
CA ASP A 17 2.95 -0.15 -8.23
C ASP A 17 3.25 -1.63 -7.90
N THR A 18 3.24 -1.94 -6.60
CA THR A 18 3.56 -3.28 -6.09
C THR A 18 2.46 -4.30 -6.28
N MET A 19 1.20 -3.90 -6.50
CA MET A 19 0.12 -4.84 -6.82
C MET A 19 0.44 -5.58 -8.13
N PHE A 20 0.78 -4.85 -9.19
CA PHE A 20 1.09 -5.49 -10.47
C PHE A 20 2.37 -6.34 -10.40
N LEU A 21 3.40 -5.86 -9.69
CA LEU A 21 4.64 -6.62 -9.50
C LEU A 21 4.41 -7.92 -8.72
N TYR A 22 3.73 -7.83 -7.57
CA TYR A 22 3.45 -8.98 -6.72
C TYR A 22 2.60 -10.01 -7.45
N LEU A 23 1.48 -9.61 -8.04
CA LEU A 23 0.58 -10.54 -8.74
C LEU A 23 1.28 -11.26 -9.90
N LYS A 24 2.14 -10.55 -10.63
CA LYS A 24 2.95 -11.12 -11.71
C LYS A 24 4.02 -12.09 -11.19
N SER A 25 4.68 -11.78 -10.07
CA SER A 25 5.64 -12.69 -9.41
C SER A 25 4.95 -13.93 -8.83
N TYR A 26 3.74 -13.76 -8.28
CA TYR A 26 2.95 -14.83 -7.68
C TYR A 26 2.55 -15.91 -8.70
N ASP A 27 1.89 -15.51 -9.79
CA ASP A 27 1.51 -16.39 -10.89
C ASP A 27 1.44 -15.60 -12.20
N LYS A 28 2.53 -15.63 -12.95
CA LYS A 28 2.68 -14.91 -14.22
C LYS A 28 1.59 -15.26 -15.24
N LYS A 29 1.17 -16.53 -15.31
CA LYS A 29 0.16 -16.97 -16.29
C LYS A 29 -1.22 -16.43 -15.92
N LYS A 30 -1.63 -16.61 -14.66
CA LYS A 30 -2.92 -16.06 -14.16
C LYS A 30 -2.93 -14.53 -14.26
N PHE A 31 -1.82 -13.87 -13.92
CA PHE A 31 -1.67 -12.43 -14.02
C PHE A 31 -1.99 -11.92 -15.43
N TYR A 32 -1.31 -12.43 -16.47
CA TYR A 32 -1.54 -11.93 -17.84
C TYR A 32 -2.95 -12.24 -18.34
N ARG A 33 -3.49 -13.43 -18.01
CA ARG A 33 -4.88 -13.76 -18.32
C ARG A 33 -5.87 -12.78 -17.70
N GLN A 34 -5.69 -12.47 -16.41
CA GLN A 34 -6.55 -11.48 -15.74
C GLN A 34 -6.31 -10.07 -16.26
N PHE A 35 -5.07 -9.72 -16.61
CA PHE A 35 -4.75 -8.39 -17.13
C PHE A 35 -5.48 -8.13 -18.43
N VAL A 36 -5.39 -9.05 -19.39
CA VAL A 36 -6.12 -8.97 -20.66
C VAL A 36 -7.63 -8.90 -20.43
N LYS A 37 -8.17 -9.73 -19.52
CA LYS A 37 -9.60 -9.70 -19.17
C LYS A 37 -10.04 -8.36 -18.56
N HIS A 38 -9.18 -7.69 -17.79
CA HIS A 38 -9.50 -6.44 -17.11
C HIS A 38 -9.11 -5.18 -17.91
N THR A 39 -8.44 -5.32 -19.07
CA THR A 39 -8.09 -4.17 -19.93
C THR A 39 -9.27 -3.24 -20.21
N PRO A 40 -10.48 -3.73 -20.59
CA PRO A 40 -11.62 -2.84 -20.80
C PRO A 40 -12.04 -2.09 -19.53
N LEU A 41 -11.94 -2.73 -18.37
CA LEU A 41 -12.27 -2.10 -17.08
C LEU A 41 -11.23 -1.03 -16.70
N PHE A 42 -9.94 -1.24 -16.98
CA PHE A 42 -8.93 -0.20 -16.75
C PHE A 42 -9.17 1.04 -17.63
N ILE A 43 -9.65 0.86 -18.86
CA ILE A 43 -10.04 1.97 -19.75
C ILE A 43 -11.23 2.73 -19.15
N LEU A 44 -12.29 2.02 -18.76
CA LEU A 44 -13.47 2.64 -18.13
C LEU A 44 -13.11 3.36 -16.82
N LEU A 45 -12.17 2.81 -16.04
CA LEU A 45 -11.67 3.44 -14.83
C LEU A 45 -10.94 4.75 -15.13
N LYS A 46 -10.09 4.77 -16.18
CA LYS A 46 -9.40 5.99 -16.62
C LYS A 46 -10.37 7.07 -17.10
N LEU A 47 -11.53 6.67 -17.62
CA LEU A 47 -12.63 7.57 -17.99
C LEU A 47 -13.50 8.00 -16.80
N GLY A 48 -13.24 7.49 -15.59
CA GLY A 48 -14.01 7.81 -14.38
C GLY A 48 -15.41 7.16 -14.35
N LEU A 49 -15.67 6.17 -15.20
CA LEU A 49 -17.02 5.57 -15.37
C LEU A 49 -17.31 4.45 -14.38
N ILE A 50 -16.29 3.91 -13.71
CA ILE A 50 -16.41 2.80 -12.75
C ILE A 50 -15.53 3.00 -11.53
N GLU A 51 -15.90 2.35 -10.42
CA GLU A 51 -15.17 2.46 -9.15
C GLU A 51 -13.86 1.66 -9.14
N ALA A 52 -12.76 2.34 -8.78
CA ALA A 52 -11.42 1.76 -8.70
C ALA A 52 -11.35 0.52 -7.78
N GLU A 53 -12.02 0.58 -6.63
CA GLU A 53 -12.00 -0.51 -5.64
C GLU A 53 -12.59 -1.80 -6.21
N LYS A 54 -13.73 -1.72 -6.91
CA LYS A 54 -14.39 -2.90 -7.51
C LYS A 54 -13.49 -3.57 -8.54
N VAL A 55 -12.86 -2.78 -9.41
CA VAL A 55 -11.92 -3.28 -10.43
C VAL A 55 -10.69 -3.91 -9.79
N LYS A 56 -10.08 -3.22 -8.81
CA LYS A 56 -8.91 -3.69 -8.07
C LYS A 56 -9.19 -5.01 -7.35
N ARG A 57 -10.30 -5.10 -6.62
CA ARG A 57 -10.74 -6.31 -5.92
C ARG A 57 -10.94 -7.46 -6.90
N SER A 58 -11.67 -7.22 -8.00
CA SER A 58 -11.88 -8.23 -9.05
C SER A 58 -10.56 -8.73 -9.64
N PHE A 59 -9.63 -7.81 -9.94
CA PHE A 59 -8.33 -8.15 -10.53
C PHE A 59 -7.49 -9.02 -9.59
N ILE A 60 -7.34 -8.60 -8.32
CA ILE A 60 -6.61 -9.36 -7.29
C ILE A 60 -7.26 -10.73 -7.06
N SER A 61 -8.58 -10.75 -6.91
CA SER A 61 -9.36 -11.98 -6.72
C SER A 61 -9.15 -12.97 -7.85
N GLY A 62 -9.12 -12.49 -9.11
CA GLY A 62 -8.88 -13.33 -10.27
C GLY A 62 -7.52 -14.05 -10.30
N VAL A 63 -6.55 -13.61 -9.50
CA VAL A 63 -5.22 -14.23 -9.37
C VAL A 63 -5.11 -15.06 -8.09
N LEU A 64 -5.56 -14.52 -6.95
CA LEU A 64 -5.24 -15.04 -5.61
C LEU A 64 -6.40 -15.76 -4.91
N LYS A 65 -7.65 -15.62 -5.36
CA LYS A 65 -8.80 -16.20 -4.65
C LYS A 65 -8.64 -17.72 -4.48
N GLY A 66 -8.97 -18.22 -3.29
CA GLY A 66 -8.88 -19.65 -2.94
C GLY A 66 -7.50 -20.08 -2.46
N GLU A 67 -6.53 -19.18 -2.40
CA GLU A 67 -5.19 -19.49 -1.88
C GLU A 67 -5.17 -19.45 -0.35
N LYS A 68 -4.35 -20.34 0.24
CA LYS A 68 -4.11 -20.38 1.68
C LYS A 68 -3.33 -19.16 2.15
N LYS A 69 -3.71 -18.59 3.28
CA LYS A 69 -3.04 -17.45 3.94
C LYS A 69 -1.54 -17.66 4.07
N GLU A 70 -1.14 -18.80 4.63
CA GLU A 70 0.28 -19.18 4.82
C GLU A 70 1.07 -19.16 3.51
N LYS A 71 0.48 -19.66 2.42
CA LYS A 71 1.11 -19.65 1.10
C LYS A 71 1.26 -18.23 0.55
N LEU A 72 0.24 -17.38 0.74
CA LEU A 72 0.29 -15.98 0.32
C LEU A 72 1.37 -15.20 1.10
N GLU A 73 1.44 -15.40 2.40
CA GLU A 73 2.45 -14.79 3.29
C GLU A 73 3.86 -15.25 2.93
N LEU A 74 4.07 -16.56 2.70
CA LEU A 74 5.36 -17.08 2.23
C LEU A 74 5.77 -16.48 0.88
N LYS A 75 4.81 -16.34 -0.05
CA LYS A 75 5.07 -15.73 -1.36
C LYS A 75 5.32 -14.22 -1.26
N ALA A 76 4.68 -13.53 -0.32
CA ALA A 76 4.94 -12.12 -0.04
C ALA A 76 6.35 -11.90 0.52
N GLN A 77 6.78 -12.77 1.44
CA GLN A 77 8.15 -12.74 1.95
C GLN A 77 9.17 -12.97 0.83
N LYS A 78 8.94 -13.98 -0.01
CA LYS A 78 9.81 -14.24 -1.17
C LYS A 78 9.84 -13.08 -2.16
N PHE A 79 8.68 -12.46 -2.43
CA PHE A 79 8.60 -11.26 -3.26
C PHE A 79 9.46 -10.13 -2.71
N PHE A 80 9.38 -9.88 -1.40
CA PHE A 80 10.23 -8.89 -0.72
C PHE A 80 11.71 -9.21 -0.90
N GLU A 81 12.16 -10.44 -0.64
CA GLU A 81 13.56 -10.85 -0.79
C GLU A 81 14.10 -10.67 -2.21
N GLU A 82 13.25 -10.90 -3.23
CA GLU A 82 13.63 -10.77 -4.63
C GLU A 82 13.66 -9.31 -5.13
N HIS A 83 12.92 -8.41 -4.51
CA HIS A 83 12.67 -7.05 -5.03
C HIS A 83 13.22 -5.93 -4.13
N TYR A 84 13.49 -6.21 -2.86
CA TYR A 84 14.17 -5.28 -1.97
C TYR A 84 15.70 -5.39 -2.14
N PRO A 85 16.43 -4.26 -2.21
CA PRO A 85 15.97 -2.88 -2.13
C PRO A 85 15.60 -2.24 -3.48
N GLN A 86 15.71 -2.96 -4.60
CA GLN A 86 15.73 -2.39 -5.95
C GLN A 86 14.42 -1.68 -6.37
N ILE A 87 13.28 -2.06 -5.79
CA ILE A 87 12.00 -1.38 -6.07
C ILE A 87 11.77 -0.12 -5.23
N ILE A 88 12.56 0.08 -4.18
CA ILE A 88 12.47 1.24 -3.27
C ILE A 88 13.31 2.37 -3.83
N ARG A 89 12.80 3.59 -3.77
CA ARG A 89 13.53 4.78 -4.18
C ARG A 89 14.70 5.03 -3.26
N LYS A 90 15.89 5.24 -3.82
CA LYS A 90 17.12 5.39 -3.03
C LYS A 90 17.02 6.52 -2.00
N ASN A 91 16.57 7.70 -2.42
CA ASN A 91 16.35 8.85 -1.54
C ASN A 91 15.28 8.60 -0.46
N ALA A 92 14.24 7.81 -0.75
CA ALA A 92 13.26 7.40 0.25
C ALA A 92 13.86 6.43 1.27
N LEU A 93 14.70 5.49 0.83
CA LEU A 93 15.44 4.61 1.70
C LEU A 93 16.42 5.39 2.60
N ASP A 94 17.20 6.29 2.00
CA ASP A 94 18.12 7.18 2.73
C ASP A 94 17.36 8.00 3.79
N PHE A 95 16.17 8.53 3.45
CA PHE A 95 15.33 9.26 4.39
C PHE A 95 14.87 8.38 5.57
N ILE A 96 14.37 7.17 5.29
CA ILE A 96 13.89 6.23 6.30
C ILE A 96 15.01 5.76 7.24
N GLU A 97 16.22 5.56 6.70
CA GLU A 97 17.40 5.12 7.45
C GLU A 97 17.95 6.23 8.36
N ASN A 98 17.88 7.49 7.93
CA ASN A 98 18.38 8.65 8.69
C ASN A 98 17.32 9.31 9.58
N MET A 99 16.14 8.71 9.72
CA MET A 99 15.07 9.24 10.53
C MET A 99 15.37 9.12 12.03
N ASP A 100 15.17 10.21 12.79
CA ASP A 100 15.24 10.21 14.25
C ASP A 100 14.12 9.36 14.84
N ARG A 101 14.45 8.12 15.24
CA ARG A 101 13.49 7.14 15.80
C ARG A 101 13.15 7.40 17.26
N GLU A 102 13.86 8.27 17.97
CA GLU A 102 13.56 8.61 19.36
C GLU A 102 12.42 9.62 19.44
N ASN A 103 12.37 10.56 18.49
CA ASN A 103 11.37 11.63 18.47
C ASN A 103 10.35 11.52 17.33
N THR A 104 10.40 10.45 16.54
CA THR A 104 9.51 10.29 15.38
C THR A 104 8.88 8.92 15.31
N GLU A 105 7.57 8.93 15.09
CA GLU A 105 6.81 7.75 14.67
C GLU A 105 6.50 7.83 13.19
N SER A 106 6.18 6.68 12.60
CA SER A 106 5.94 6.59 11.17
C SER A 106 4.90 5.56 10.82
N LEU A 107 4.13 5.89 9.79
CA LEU A 107 3.08 5.07 9.22
C LEU A 107 3.32 4.92 7.72
N ILE A 108 3.24 3.71 7.20
CA ILE A 108 2.98 3.47 5.78
C ILE A 108 1.46 3.39 5.63
N VAL A 109 0.90 4.23 4.78
CA VAL A 109 -0.54 4.38 4.57
C VAL A 109 -0.85 4.08 3.11
N SER A 110 -1.17 2.83 2.81
CA SER A 110 -1.19 2.32 1.43
C SER A 110 -2.53 1.69 1.05
N ALA A 111 -2.99 1.97 -0.16
CA ALA A 111 -4.15 1.29 -0.73
C ALA A 111 -3.87 -0.18 -1.04
N SER A 112 -2.61 -0.58 -1.25
CA SER A 112 -2.24 -1.98 -1.52
C SER A 112 -2.62 -2.93 -0.39
N LEU A 113 -2.70 -4.23 -0.71
CA LEU A 113 -3.02 -5.19 0.34
C LEU A 113 -1.87 -5.33 1.32
N ASN A 114 -2.23 -5.43 2.59
CA ASN A 114 -1.30 -5.66 3.68
C ASN A 114 -0.33 -6.83 3.41
N LEU A 115 -0.79 -7.90 2.74
CA LEU A 115 -0.02 -9.11 2.44
C LEU A 115 1.39 -8.83 1.89
N TRP A 116 1.51 -8.08 0.79
CA TRP A 116 2.81 -7.86 0.15
C TRP A 116 3.54 -6.60 0.59
N VAL A 117 2.84 -5.67 1.26
CA VAL A 117 3.47 -4.46 1.81
C VAL A 117 4.08 -4.73 3.19
N LYS A 118 3.50 -5.65 3.97
CA LYS A 118 3.93 -5.95 5.35
C LYS A 118 5.42 -6.27 5.47
N PRO A 119 6.04 -7.12 4.62
CA PRO A 119 7.48 -7.39 4.73
C PRO A 119 8.36 -6.13 4.60
N PHE A 120 7.96 -5.18 3.75
CA PHE A 120 8.66 -3.89 3.62
C PHE A 120 8.47 -3.03 4.87
N ALA A 121 7.25 -2.94 5.38
CA ALA A 121 6.94 -2.21 6.61
C ALA A 121 7.74 -2.76 7.82
N ASP A 122 7.79 -4.09 7.96
CA ASP A 122 8.57 -4.78 8.97
C ASP A 122 10.07 -4.45 8.82
N LYS A 123 10.61 -4.50 7.59
CA LYS A 123 12.01 -4.14 7.30
C LYS A 123 12.33 -2.70 7.69
N PHE A 124 11.44 -1.77 7.41
CA PHE A 124 11.61 -0.35 7.74
C PHE A 124 11.35 -0.03 9.21
N LYS A 125 10.81 -0.99 9.97
CA LYS A 125 10.29 -0.78 11.33
C LYS A 125 9.29 0.37 11.35
N ILE A 126 8.37 0.37 10.39
CA ILE A 126 7.32 1.37 10.23
C ILE A 126 5.98 0.65 10.33
N LYS A 127 5.02 1.22 11.08
CA LYS A 127 3.70 0.62 11.24
C LYS A 127 2.90 0.73 9.93
N LEU A 128 2.13 -0.31 9.61
CA LEU A 128 1.41 -0.40 8.35
C LEU A 128 -0.10 -0.19 8.53
N LEU A 129 -0.65 0.79 7.81
CA LEU A 129 -2.07 1.03 7.62
C LEU A 129 -2.43 0.74 6.16
N ALA A 130 -2.95 -0.47 5.89
CA ALA A 130 -3.19 -0.96 4.53
C ALA A 130 -4.59 -1.54 4.33
N THR A 131 -5.00 -1.72 3.08
CA THR A 131 -6.19 -2.52 2.78
C THR A 131 -5.96 -3.97 3.22
N GLU A 132 -6.92 -4.55 3.94
CA GLU A 132 -6.75 -5.89 4.52
C GLU A 132 -7.47 -6.94 3.69
N ALA A 133 -6.78 -8.06 3.42
CA ALA A 133 -7.34 -9.20 2.72
C ALA A 133 -8.29 -9.99 3.64
N GLU A 134 -9.47 -10.36 3.14
CA GLU A 134 -10.42 -11.20 3.90
C GLU A 134 -10.07 -12.68 3.80
N PHE A 135 -10.00 -13.35 4.95
CA PHE A 135 -9.75 -14.78 5.06
C PHE A 135 -10.90 -15.48 5.80
N LEU A 136 -11.35 -16.60 5.25
CA LEU A 136 -12.26 -17.53 5.92
C LEU A 136 -11.59 -18.89 6.01
N ASN A 137 -11.47 -19.43 7.23
CA ASN A 137 -10.78 -20.70 7.49
C ASN A 137 -9.37 -20.76 6.87
N GLY A 138 -8.64 -19.64 6.93
CA GLY A 138 -7.29 -19.53 6.36
C GLY A 138 -7.24 -19.44 4.83
N ILE A 139 -8.37 -19.30 4.13
CA ILE A 139 -8.45 -19.18 2.67
C ILE A 139 -8.84 -17.76 2.27
N PHE A 140 -8.12 -17.17 1.32
CA PHE A 140 -8.44 -15.85 0.79
C PHE A 140 -9.75 -15.90 0.00
N THR A 141 -10.75 -15.13 0.44
CA THR A 141 -12.11 -15.15 -0.13
C THR A 141 -12.17 -14.47 -1.51
N GLY A 142 -11.17 -13.63 -1.80
CA GLY A 142 -11.17 -12.73 -2.95
C GLY A 142 -11.77 -11.35 -2.63
N ASN A 143 -12.17 -11.10 -1.39
CA ASN A 143 -12.66 -9.80 -0.92
C ASN A 143 -11.65 -9.11 0.01
N PHE A 144 -11.93 -7.85 0.33
CA PHE A 144 -11.19 -7.10 1.34
C PHE A 144 -11.98 -7.13 2.66
N ALA A 145 -11.28 -7.35 3.77
CA ALA A 145 -11.86 -7.30 5.11
C ALA A 145 -12.17 -5.86 5.56
N THR A 146 -11.52 -4.89 4.91
CA THR A 146 -11.66 -3.46 5.20
C THR A 146 -11.87 -2.66 3.91
N LYS A 147 -12.35 -1.42 4.04
CA LYS A 147 -12.43 -0.48 2.91
C LYS A 147 -11.04 -0.26 2.30
N ASN A 148 -10.97 -0.01 1.00
CA ASN A 148 -9.71 0.31 0.35
C ASN A 148 -9.09 1.57 0.98
N CYS A 149 -7.85 1.45 1.49
CA CYS A 149 -7.12 2.52 2.17
C CYS A 149 -6.65 3.60 1.17
N ASN A 150 -7.60 4.37 0.65
CA ASN A 150 -7.40 5.37 -0.39
C ASN A 150 -8.24 6.63 -0.13
N GLY A 151 -7.72 7.79 -0.51
CA GLY A 151 -8.37 9.08 -0.29
C GLY A 151 -8.72 9.32 1.17
N ARG A 152 -9.98 9.65 1.45
CA ARG A 152 -10.49 9.90 2.81
C ARG A 152 -10.24 8.75 3.79
N GLU A 153 -10.23 7.51 3.32
CA GLU A 153 -10.01 6.35 4.19
C GLU A 153 -8.58 6.31 4.76
N LYS A 154 -7.59 6.86 4.05
CA LYS A 154 -6.23 7.04 4.60
C LYS A 154 -6.26 7.89 5.86
N VAL A 155 -6.96 9.04 5.80
CA VAL A 155 -7.10 9.97 6.93
C VAL A 155 -7.84 9.31 8.09
N ASN A 156 -8.92 8.59 7.82
CA ASN A 156 -9.68 7.89 8.87
C ASN A 156 -8.79 6.92 9.65
N ARG A 157 -7.96 6.14 8.94
CA ARG A 157 -7.04 5.17 9.54
C ARG A 157 -5.92 5.85 10.32
N ILE A 158 -5.33 6.92 9.79
CA ILE A 158 -4.32 7.71 10.52
C ILE A 158 -4.92 8.24 11.83
N LYS A 159 -6.10 8.88 11.77
CA LYS A 159 -6.77 9.43 12.96
C LYS A 159 -7.07 8.38 14.01
N LYS A 160 -7.56 7.21 13.58
CA LYS A 160 -7.82 6.09 14.48
C LYS A 160 -6.54 5.57 15.12
N GLU A 161 -5.48 5.46 14.34
CA GLU A 161 -4.18 4.97 14.81
C GLU A 161 -3.59 5.89 15.90
N ILE A 162 -3.72 7.20 15.74
CA ILE A 162 -3.14 8.19 16.66
C ILE A 162 -4.14 8.72 17.70
N GLU A 163 -5.31 8.09 17.85
CA GLU A 163 -6.41 8.65 18.65
C GLU A 163 -6.04 8.90 20.13
N ASN A 164 -5.09 8.11 20.67
CA ASN A 164 -4.60 8.21 22.04
C ASN A 164 -3.24 8.90 22.15
N GLU A 165 -2.75 9.50 21.06
CA GLU A 165 -1.42 10.08 20.98
C GLU A 165 -1.47 11.52 20.48
N LYS A 166 -0.50 12.32 20.91
CA LYS A 166 -0.34 13.69 20.44
C LYS A 166 0.99 13.83 19.73
N PHE A 167 0.93 14.46 18.56
CA PHE A 167 2.08 14.80 17.74
C PHE A 167 2.13 16.32 17.59
N ASP A 168 3.32 16.88 17.70
CA ASP A 168 3.55 18.31 17.49
C ASP A 168 3.49 18.66 16.00
N LYS A 169 3.76 17.67 15.14
CA LYS A 169 3.75 17.83 13.69
C LYS A 169 3.48 16.52 12.97
N ILE A 170 2.50 16.53 12.07
CA ILE A 170 2.21 15.46 11.11
C ILE A 170 2.75 15.87 9.74
N ILE A 171 3.56 15.01 9.14
CA ILE A 171 4.19 15.25 7.85
C ILE A 171 3.82 14.11 6.90
N ALA A 172 3.21 14.42 5.76
CA ALA A 172 2.72 13.41 4.82
C ALA A 172 3.42 13.45 3.47
N PHE A 173 3.62 12.27 2.87
CA PHE A 173 4.21 12.08 1.55
C PHE A 173 3.28 11.25 0.66
N GLY A 174 3.10 11.66 -0.58
CA GLY A 174 2.25 10.99 -1.56
C GLY A 174 2.59 11.38 -2.99
N ASP A 175 2.06 10.65 -3.98
CA ASP A 175 2.34 10.91 -5.40
C ASP A 175 1.09 10.89 -6.30
N THR A 176 -0.08 10.54 -5.75
CA THR A 176 -1.32 10.39 -6.51
C THR A 176 -2.47 11.25 -5.99
N LEU A 177 -3.56 11.32 -6.74
CA LEU A 177 -4.82 11.92 -6.28
C LEU A 177 -5.42 11.18 -5.08
N GLY A 178 -5.10 9.89 -4.90
CA GLY A 178 -5.52 9.10 -3.75
C GLY A 178 -4.90 9.54 -2.42
N ASP A 179 -3.87 10.40 -2.48
CA ASP A 179 -3.19 10.94 -1.31
C ASP A 179 -3.67 12.35 -0.94
N LYS A 180 -4.51 12.97 -1.79
CA LYS A 180 -4.90 14.37 -1.64
C LYS A 180 -5.45 14.67 -0.26
N GLU A 181 -6.35 13.85 0.27
CA GLU A 181 -6.95 14.03 1.58
C GLU A 181 -5.93 13.84 2.72
N MET A 182 -4.98 12.92 2.57
CA MET A 182 -3.91 12.70 3.55
C MET A 182 -2.93 13.89 3.57
N LEU A 183 -2.52 14.36 2.39
CA LEU A 183 -1.66 15.53 2.24
C LEU A 183 -2.33 16.79 2.80
N ALA A 184 -3.62 17.00 2.54
CA ALA A 184 -4.37 18.13 3.08
C ALA A 184 -4.65 18.03 4.58
N PHE A 185 -4.57 16.83 5.16
CA PHE A 185 -4.75 16.61 6.60
C PHE A 185 -3.47 16.90 7.40
N ALA A 186 -2.30 16.74 6.81
CA ALA A 186 -1.01 16.92 7.48
C ALA A 186 -0.65 18.41 7.68
N ASP A 187 0.16 18.70 8.69
CA ASP A 187 0.69 20.06 8.94
C ASP A 187 1.73 20.45 7.88
N GLU A 188 2.46 19.46 7.36
CA GLU A 188 3.38 19.61 6.23
C GLU A 188 3.15 18.48 5.24
N SER A 189 3.11 18.81 3.95
CA SER A 189 2.76 17.84 2.91
C SER A 189 3.74 17.94 1.75
N HIS A 190 4.20 16.79 1.27
CA HIS A 190 5.10 16.70 0.13
C HIS A 190 4.55 15.79 -0.96
N PHE A 191 4.28 16.37 -2.12
CA PHE A 191 3.81 15.64 -3.30
C PHE A 191 5.01 15.28 -4.20
N LYS A 192 5.17 14.00 -4.52
CA LYS A 192 6.26 13.47 -5.37
C LYS A 192 7.67 13.82 -4.86
N PHE A 193 7.83 13.91 -3.54
CA PHE A 193 9.08 14.32 -2.89
C PHE A 193 10.29 13.47 -3.28
N PHE A 194 10.09 12.15 -3.35
CA PHE A 194 11.15 11.20 -3.63
C PHE A 194 11.36 10.93 -5.13
N HIS A 195 10.75 11.72 -6.03
CA HIS A 195 10.71 11.42 -7.47
C HIS A 195 12.06 11.57 -8.17
#